data_AF-A0A7X4Z896-F1
#
_entry.id   AF-A0A7X4Z896-F1
#
_cell.length_a   1.000
_cell.length_b   1.000
_cell.length_c   1.000
_cell.angle_alpha   90.00
_cell.angle_beta   90.00
_cell.angle_gamma   90.00
#
_symmetry.space_group_name_H-M   'P 1'
#
loop_
_entity.id
_entity.type
_entity.pdbx_description
1 polymer ?
#
loop_
_entity_poly.entity_id
_entity_poly.type
_entity_poly.pdbx_seq_one_letter_code
_entity_poly.pdbx_strand_id
1 'polypeptide(L)'
;MRDMTKLHPRLQKMAIQLQQECSRQGIFIKFSECLRTIAEQDALYAQGRTAPGNIVTNAKGSTYSSQHQWGVAIDFYIDMDVDGDGDKKDDAFNNSTRLFDRVGTIAKSIGLGWGGDWTSIKDRPHLYLPDWGSTTSRLKQLYKSPDHFMASWKNPDLPQSPGYTPKPSDTPVKNTAAVYTKKQFILDVQSCTGSKPDGIAGKETIGNTVTISAWKNRKHPVITPVQKRLNTLGFHCGTADGIAGPKFTAAVNRYQSNVLKYRTSDGEITARKKMWKSLLGMI
;
A
#
# COMPACT_ATOMS: atom_id res chain seq x y z
N MET A 1 -5.29 -8.98 -11.15
CA MET A 1 -5.42 -7.87 -10.18
C MET A 1 -4.95 -6.61 -10.90
N ARG A 2 -5.69 -5.50 -10.82
CA ARG A 2 -5.31 -4.25 -11.48
C ARG A 2 -4.04 -3.68 -10.84
N ASP A 3 -3.30 -2.88 -11.61
CA ASP A 3 -2.00 -2.35 -11.21
C ASP A 3 -2.14 -1.13 -10.28
N MET A 4 -1.93 -1.35 -8.98
CA MET A 4 -1.94 -0.28 -7.97
C MET A 4 -0.80 0.72 -8.13
N THR A 5 0.30 0.37 -8.82
CA THR A 5 1.47 1.26 -8.96
C THR A 5 1.17 2.49 -9.83
N LYS A 6 0.07 2.46 -10.58
CA LYS A 6 -0.43 3.56 -11.41
C LYS A 6 -1.32 4.56 -10.66
N LEU A 7 -1.66 4.29 -9.41
CA LEU A 7 -2.47 5.20 -8.59
C LEU A 7 -1.62 6.35 -8.04
N HIS A 8 -2.27 7.40 -7.53
CA HIS A 8 -1.61 8.47 -6.81
C HIS A 8 -0.75 7.88 -5.66
N PRO A 9 0.52 8.29 -5.49
CA PRO A 9 1.43 7.66 -4.51
C PRO A 9 0.88 7.60 -3.08
N ARG A 10 0.10 8.63 -2.67
CA ARG A 10 -0.58 8.61 -1.37
C ARG A 10 -1.66 7.52 -1.29
N LEU A 11 -2.46 7.35 -2.35
CA LEU A 11 -3.50 6.31 -2.38
C LEU A 11 -2.90 4.91 -2.30
N GLN A 12 -1.75 4.67 -2.94
CA GLN A 12 -1.02 3.40 -2.83
C GLN A 12 -0.68 3.08 -1.36
N LYS A 13 -0.14 4.06 -0.62
CA LYS A 13 0.20 3.90 0.80
C LYS A 13 -1.04 3.64 1.66
N MET A 14 -2.11 4.41 1.44
CA MET A 14 -3.36 4.28 2.20
C MET A 14 -4.06 2.95 1.92
N ALA A 15 -4.00 2.44 0.69
CA ALA A 15 -4.54 1.13 0.34
C ALA A 15 -3.83 -0.01 1.09
N ILE A 16 -2.49 0.04 1.18
CA ILE A 16 -1.71 -0.92 1.98
C ILE A 16 -2.07 -0.81 3.47
N GLN A 17 -2.19 0.41 3.98
CA GLN A 17 -2.60 0.65 5.38
C GLN A 17 -4.01 0.13 5.65
N LEU A 18 -4.96 0.32 4.73
CA LEU A 18 -6.31 -0.18 4.87
C LEU A 18 -6.35 -1.71 4.99
N GLN A 19 -5.65 -2.43 4.10
CA GLN A 19 -5.57 -3.89 4.18
C GLN A 19 -5.04 -4.36 5.54
N GLN A 20 -4.07 -3.64 6.11
CA GLN A 20 -3.48 -3.95 7.40
C GLN A 20 -4.46 -3.71 8.54
N GLU A 21 -5.13 -2.56 8.57
CA GLU A 21 -6.12 -2.23 9.60
C GLU A 21 -7.35 -3.15 9.54
N CYS A 22 -7.81 -3.51 8.33
CA CYS A 22 -8.85 -4.51 8.14
C CYS A 22 -8.42 -5.88 8.68
N SER A 23 -7.21 -6.34 8.33
CA SER A 23 -6.70 -7.65 8.77
C SER A 23 -6.55 -7.72 10.29
N ARG A 24 -6.15 -6.63 10.97
CA ARG A 24 -6.13 -6.54 12.44
C ARG A 24 -7.50 -6.76 13.08
N GLN A 25 -8.58 -6.51 12.34
CA GLN A 25 -9.96 -6.70 12.79
C GLN A 25 -10.60 -7.96 12.22
N GLY A 26 -9.80 -8.87 11.66
CA GLY A 26 -10.26 -10.13 11.07
C GLY A 26 -10.98 -9.97 9.73
N ILE A 27 -10.87 -8.81 9.07
CA ILE A 27 -11.47 -8.56 7.75
C ILE A 27 -10.37 -8.65 6.70
N PHE A 28 -10.51 -9.56 5.74
CA PHE A 28 -9.59 -9.67 4.62
C PHE A 28 -10.19 -9.02 3.39
N ILE A 29 -9.45 -8.09 2.77
CA ILE A 29 -9.88 -7.40 1.55
C ILE A 29 -8.77 -7.47 0.49
N LYS A 30 -9.20 -7.40 -0.77
CA LYS A 30 -8.33 -7.20 -1.94
C LYS A 30 -8.89 -6.07 -2.81
N PHE A 31 -8.07 -5.60 -3.74
CA PHE A 31 -8.45 -4.51 -4.64
C PHE A 31 -8.81 -5.05 -6.04
N SER A 32 -9.95 -4.61 -6.56
CA SER A 32 -10.52 -5.02 -7.84
C SER A 32 -10.19 -4.02 -8.94
N GLU A 33 -10.47 -2.72 -8.73
CA GLU A 33 -10.30 -1.65 -9.73
C GLU A 33 -9.27 -0.60 -9.28
N CYS A 34 -8.47 -0.10 -10.23
CA CYS A 34 -7.44 0.93 -10.00
C CYS A 34 -7.54 2.03 -11.05
N LEU A 35 -6.43 2.43 -11.69
CA LEU A 35 -6.44 3.40 -12.78
C LEU A 35 -7.26 2.87 -13.97
N ARG A 36 -8.14 3.72 -14.51
CA ARG A 36 -9.02 3.38 -15.64
C ARG A 36 -8.78 4.30 -16.83
N THR A 37 -8.70 3.73 -18.03
CA THR A 37 -8.59 4.46 -19.29
C THR A 37 -9.96 4.98 -19.76
N ILE A 38 -9.96 5.83 -20.79
CA ILE A 38 -11.19 6.32 -21.45
C ILE A 38 -12.01 5.14 -21.98
N ALA A 39 -11.39 4.25 -22.75
CA ALA A 39 -12.07 3.11 -23.37
C ALA A 39 -12.69 2.17 -22.35
N GLU A 40 -12.00 1.89 -21.24
CA GLU A 40 -12.54 1.07 -20.15
C GLU A 40 -13.71 1.76 -19.45
N GLN A 41 -13.66 3.07 -19.25
CA GLN A 41 -14.77 3.81 -18.65
C GLN A 41 -15.98 3.89 -19.60
N ASP A 42 -15.76 4.06 -20.90
CA ASP A 42 -16.84 4.03 -21.90
C ASP A 42 -17.49 2.65 -22.00
N ALA A 43 -16.72 1.56 -21.85
CA ALA A 43 -17.26 0.20 -21.78
C ALA A 43 -18.18 0.02 -20.56
N LEU A 44 -17.81 0.56 -19.39
CA LEU A 44 -18.69 0.56 -18.21
C LEU A 44 -19.93 1.44 -18.41
N TYR A 45 -19.79 2.59 -19.08
CA TYR A 45 -20.91 3.47 -19.39
C TYR A 45 -21.93 2.81 -20.35
N ALA A 46 -21.47 1.96 -21.27
CA ALA A 46 -22.32 1.23 -22.21
C ALA A 46 -23.24 0.20 -21.54
N GLN A 47 -22.86 -0.36 -20.38
CA GLN A 47 -23.66 -1.36 -19.68
C GLN A 47 -25.04 -0.82 -19.28
N GLY A 48 -26.09 -1.60 -19.58
CA GLY A 48 -27.49 -1.21 -19.36
C GLY A 48 -27.99 -0.11 -20.30
N ARG A 49 -27.19 0.28 -21.31
CA ARG A 49 -27.54 1.29 -22.32
C ARG A 49 -27.45 0.73 -23.73
N THR A 50 -26.22 0.44 -24.15
CA THR A 50 -25.89 -0.10 -25.48
C THR A 50 -25.22 -1.47 -25.41
N ALA A 51 -24.92 -1.95 -24.19
CA ALA A 51 -24.45 -3.30 -23.90
C ALA A 51 -25.31 -3.91 -22.76
N PRO A 52 -25.43 -5.25 -22.69
CA PRO A 52 -26.12 -5.92 -21.58
C PRO A 52 -25.49 -5.61 -20.21
N GLY A 53 -26.28 -5.76 -19.14
CA GLY A 53 -25.85 -5.57 -17.76
C GLY A 53 -26.54 -4.40 -17.06
N ASN A 54 -26.21 -4.20 -15.78
CA ASN A 54 -26.75 -3.10 -14.98
C ASN A 54 -26.00 -1.80 -15.26
N ILE A 55 -26.68 -0.66 -15.09
CA ILE A 55 -26.00 0.64 -15.10
C ILE A 55 -25.12 0.74 -13.84
N VAL A 56 -23.81 0.65 -14.02
CA VAL A 56 -22.81 0.75 -12.94
C VAL A 56 -22.15 2.12 -12.84
N THR A 57 -22.35 2.98 -13.85
CA THR A 57 -21.80 4.34 -13.86
C THR A 57 -22.62 5.28 -14.72
N ASN A 58 -22.56 6.57 -14.38
CA ASN A 58 -23.10 7.69 -15.17
C ASN A 58 -22.02 8.49 -15.90
N ALA A 59 -20.73 8.15 -15.71
CA ALA A 59 -19.61 8.88 -16.27
C ALA A 59 -19.18 8.28 -17.63
N LYS A 60 -19.24 9.09 -18.69
CA LYS A 60 -18.55 8.81 -19.96
C LYS A 60 -17.05 8.97 -19.78
N GLY A 61 -16.26 8.15 -20.46
CA GLY A 61 -14.80 8.19 -20.41
C GLY A 61 -14.24 9.53 -20.88
N SER A 62 -14.77 10.07 -21.97
CA SER A 62 -14.32 11.35 -22.55
C SER A 62 -14.53 12.57 -21.66
N THR A 63 -15.41 12.50 -20.65
CA THR A 63 -15.69 13.63 -19.76
C THR A 63 -14.80 13.66 -18.52
N TYR A 64 -13.93 12.65 -18.34
CA TYR A 64 -13.10 12.45 -17.15
C TYR A 64 -13.90 12.56 -15.84
N SER A 65 -15.15 12.11 -15.85
CA SER A 65 -16.04 12.24 -14.70
C SER A 65 -15.87 11.14 -13.65
N SER A 66 -15.10 10.09 -13.96
CA SER A 66 -14.75 9.01 -13.04
C SER A 66 -13.44 9.27 -12.31
N GLN A 67 -13.42 9.16 -10.98
CA GLN A 67 -12.22 9.35 -10.16
C GLN A 67 -11.10 8.33 -10.47
N HIS A 68 -11.44 7.14 -10.99
CA HIS A 68 -10.46 6.14 -11.43
C HIS A 68 -9.60 6.62 -12.60
N GLN A 69 -10.14 7.49 -13.46
CA GLN A 69 -9.37 8.03 -14.59
C GLN A 69 -8.27 8.98 -14.13
N TRP A 70 -8.42 9.55 -12.92
CA TRP A 70 -7.46 10.46 -12.31
C TRP A 70 -6.45 9.74 -11.39
N GLY A 71 -6.57 8.42 -11.22
CA GLY A 71 -5.70 7.65 -10.32
C GLY A 71 -5.89 7.96 -8.84
N VAL A 72 -7.00 8.62 -8.46
CA VAL A 72 -7.31 8.98 -7.06
C VAL A 72 -8.37 8.08 -6.43
N ALA A 73 -8.80 7.02 -7.11
CA ALA A 73 -9.76 6.05 -6.60
C ALA A 73 -9.28 4.59 -6.78
N ILE A 74 -9.81 3.73 -5.91
CA ILE A 74 -9.55 2.29 -5.89
C ILE A 74 -10.81 1.59 -5.36
N ASP A 75 -11.14 0.44 -5.95
CA ASP A 75 -12.26 -0.39 -5.48
C ASP A 75 -11.74 -1.62 -4.75
N PHE A 76 -12.41 -1.99 -3.66
CA PHE A 76 -12.11 -3.19 -2.88
C PHE A 76 -13.24 -4.22 -2.92
N TYR A 77 -12.91 -5.46 -2.59
CA TYR A 77 -13.85 -6.55 -2.35
C TYR A 77 -13.42 -7.35 -1.12
N ILE A 78 -14.38 -8.07 -0.53
CA ILE A 78 -14.14 -8.95 0.62
C ILE A 78 -13.46 -10.24 0.15
N ASP A 79 -12.37 -10.64 0.79
CA ASP A 79 -11.55 -11.81 0.43
C ASP A 79 -11.54 -12.85 1.56
N MET A 80 -12.71 -13.15 2.09
CA MET A 80 -12.92 -14.16 3.12
C MET A 80 -14.29 -14.81 2.97
N ASP A 81 -14.39 -16.00 3.54
CA ASP A 81 -15.64 -16.74 3.69
C ASP A 81 -16.34 -16.17 4.93
N VAL A 82 -17.51 -15.58 4.71
CA VAL A 82 -18.26 -14.79 5.69
C VAL A 82 -19.34 -15.63 6.34
N ASP A 83 -19.96 -16.56 5.62
CA ASP A 83 -21.07 -17.39 6.10
C ASP A 83 -20.68 -18.83 6.46
N GLY A 84 -19.46 -19.24 6.13
CA GLY A 84 -18.87 -20.54 6.48
C GLY A 84 -19.15 -21.65 5.47
N ASP A 85 -19.66 -21.33 4.27
CA ASP A 85 -19.98 -22.30 3.23
C ASP A 85 -18.75 -22.77 2.43
N GLY A 86 -17.62 -22.09 2.59
CA GLY A 86 -16.35 -22.38 1.95
C GLY A 86 -16.14 -21.72 0.57
N ASP A 87 -17.14 -21.01 0.02
CA ASP A 87 -16.99 -20.12 -1.12
C ASP A 87 -16.71 -18.69 -0.62
N LYS A 88 -15.93 -17.94 -1.41
CA LYS A 88 -15.62 -16.53 -1.10
C LYS A 88 -16.11 -15.59 -2.19
N LYS A 89 -16.53 -16.16 -3.33
CA LYS A 89 -16.82 -15.39 -4.54
C LYS A 89 -18.17 -14.71 -4.45
N ASP A 90 -19.14 -15.40 -3.89
CA ASP A 90 -20.47 -14.89 -3.57
C ASP A 90 -20.42 -13.86 -2.43
N ASP A 91 -19.47 -13.99 -1.51
CA ASP A 91 -19.21 -13.00 -0.46
C ASP A 91 -18.50 -11.73 -0.92
N ALA A 92 -17.76 -11.78 -2.03
CA ALA A 92 -16.85 -10.71 -2.46
C ALA A 92 -17.53 -9.33 -2.55
N PHE A 93 -18.82 -9.31 -2.92
CA PHE A 93 -19.63 -8.09 -3.02
C PHE A 93 -20.91 -8.14 -2.16
N ASN A 94 -21.06 -9.17 -1.31
CA ASN A 94 -22.16 -9.27 -0.38
C ASN A 94 -21.91 -8.34 0.82
N ASN A 95 -22.94 -7.60 1.22
CA ASN A 95 -22.88 -6.72 2.39
C ASN A 95 -23.97 -7.03 3.44
N SER A 96 -24.52 -8.25 3.45
CA SER A 96 -25.48 -8.71 4.45
C SER A 96 -24.96 -8.54 5.89
N THR A 97 -23.67 -8.78 6.10
CA THR A 97 -22.96 -8.65 7.39
C THR A 97 -22.35 -7.27 7.62
N ARG A 98 -22.62 -6.30 6.74
CA ARG A 98 -22.13 -4.91 6.82
C ARG A 98 -20.60 -4.76 6.79
N LEU A 99 -19.88 -5.73 6.21
CA LEU A 99 -18.43 -5.68 6.11
C LEU A 99 -17.93 -4.49 5.29
N PHE A 100 -18.61 -4.10 4.21
CA PHE A 100 -18.26 -2.88 3.48
C PHE A 100 -18.41 -1.62 4.35
N ASP A 101 -19.42 -1.55 5.22
CA ASP A 101 -19.59 -0.43 6.14
C ASP A 101 -18.46 -0.35 7.19
N ARG A 102 -17.99 -1.51 7.67
CA ARG A 102 -16.83 -1.60 8.56
C ARG A 102 -15.55 -1.16 7.85
N VAL A 103 -15.30 -1.67 6.64
CA VAL A 103 -14.13 -1.28 5.83
C VAL A 103 -14.19 0.21 5.48
N GLY A 104 -15.35 0.74 5.12
CA GLY A 104 -15.58 2.17 4.87
C GLY A 104 -15.26 3.04 6.09
N THR A 105 -15.69 2.62 7.28
CA THR A 105 -15.34 3.29 8.55
C THR A 105 -13.82 3.30 8.79
N ILE A 106 -13.15 2.17 8.57
CA ILE A 106 -11.68 2.07 8.72
C ILE A 106 -10.99 2.97 7.68
N ALA A 107 -11.41 2.92 6.42
CA ALA A 107 -10.87 3.75 5.35
C ALA A 107 -10.98 5.24 5.68
N LYS A 108 -12.13 5.69 6.19
CA LYS A 108 -12.32 7.07 6.66
C LYS A 108 -11.38 7.42 7.83
N SER A 109 -11.17 6.51 8.77
CA SER A 109 -10.28 6.75 9.91
C SER A 109 -8.82 6.98 9.51
N ILE A 110 -8.39 6.41 8.37
CA ILE A 110 -7.05 6.61 7.81
C ILE A 110 -6.99 7.73 6.75
N GLY A 111 -8.09 8.46 6.53
CA GLY A 111 -8.15 9.66 5.69
C GLY A 111 -8.68 9.46 4.26
N LEU A 112 -9.23 8.29 3.92
CA LEU A 112 -9.89 8.08 2.62
C LEU A 112 -11.35 8.57 2.64
N GLY A 113 -11.84 9.03 1.50
CA GLY A 113 -13.28 9.12 1.24
C GLY A 113 -13.84 7.74 0.85
N TRP A 114 -15.14 7.56 1.06
CA TRP A 114 -15.83 6.29 0.79
C TRP A 114 -17.13 6.52 0.00
N GLY A 115 -17.31 5.80 -1.10
CA GLY A 115 -18.49 5.90 -1.97
C GLY A 115 -19.78 5.35 -1.36
N GLY A 116 -19.68 4.57 -0.27
CA GLY A 116 -20.84 4.14 0.51
C GLY A 116 -21.60 5.29 1.19
N ASP A 117 -20.94 6.44 1.40
CA ASP A 117 -21.55 7.65 1.97
C ASP A 117 -22.30 8.49 0.91
N TRP A 118 -22.22 8.15 -0.38
CA TRP A 118 -22.91 8.89 -1.44
C TRP A 118 -24.43 8.74 -1.35
N THR A 119 -25.18 9.72 -1.85
CA THR A 119 -26.65 9.64 -1.90
C THR A 119 -27.10 8.72 -3.03
N SER A 120 -26.51 8.89 -4.22
CA SER A 120 -26.68 8.04 -5.39
C SER A 120 -25.57 8.34 -6.42
N ILE A 121 -25.01 7.36 -7.13
CA ILE A 121 -25.16 5.91 -6.90
C ILE A 121 -24.32 5.54 -5.68
N LYS A 122 -24.87 4.77 -4.73
CA LYS A 122 -24.08 4.28 -3.58
C LYS A 122 -23.10 3.22 -4.04
N ASP A 123 -21.81 3.54 -3.99
CA ASP A 123 -20.75 2.67 -4.48
C ASP A 123 -19.87 2.23 -3.30
N ARG A 124 -20.24 1.10 -2.69
CA ARG A 124 -19.59 0.61 -1.47
C ARG A 124 -18.15 0.13 -1.67
N PRO A 125 -17.78 -0.52 -2.79
CA PRO A 125 -16.38 -0.81 -3.10
C PRO A 125 -15.49 0.42 -3.21
N HIS A 126 -16.05 1.58 -3.57
CA HIS A 126 -15.28 2.74 -4.00
C HIS A 126 -14.63 3.52 -2.86
N LEU A 127 -13.32 3.72 -2.95
CA LEU A 127 -12.52 4.54 -2.05
C LEU A 127 -11.74 5.60 -2.82
N TYR A 128 -11.56 6.78 -2.25
CA TYR A 128 -10.90 7.88 -2.95
C TYR A 128 -10.10 8.82 -2.04
N LEU A 129 -9.18 9.59 -2.63
CA LEU A 129 -8.52 10.71 -1.95
C LEU A 129 -9.47 11.93 -1.88
N PRO A 130 -9.86 12.41 -0.69
CA PRO A 130 -10.91 13.42 -0.55
C PRO A 130 -10.47 14.85 -0.87
N ASP A 131 -9.18 15.09 -1.12
CA ASP A 131 -8.54 16.40 -1.28
C ASP A 131 -9.05 17.20 -2.48
N TRP A 132 -9.62 16.49 -3.45
CA TRP A 132 -10.25 17.08 -4.62
C TRP A 132 -11.78 16.96 -4.62
N GLY A 133 -12.35 16.58 -3.48
CA GLY A 133 -13.78 16.37 -3.29
C GLY A 133 -14.25 14.96 -3.68
N SER A 134 -15.54 14.70 -3.42
CA SER A 134 -16.21 13.44 -3.79
C SER A 134 -16.51 13.32 -5.29
N THR A 135 -16.18 14.34 -6.09
CA THR A 135 -16.36 14.36 -7.55
C THR A 135 -15.08 14.83 -8.24
N THR A 136 -15.01 14.69 -9.56
CA THR A 136 -13.86 15.12 -10.36
C THR A 136 -13.92 16.59 -10.78
N SER A 137 -14.93 17.36 -10.37
CA SER A 137 -15.12 18.75 -10.78
C SER A 137 -13.90 19.62 -10.51
N ARG A 138 -13.31 19.49 -9.32
CA ARG A 138 -12.11 20.23 -8.93
C ARG A 138 -10.86 19.79 -9.68
N LEU A 139 -10.70 18.48 -9.91
CA LEU A 139 -9.61 17.93 -10.73
C LEU A 139 -9.64 18.49 -12.15
N LYS A 140 -10.82 18.47 -12.78
CA LYS A 140 -11.06 19.07 -14.11
C LYS A 140 -10.77 20.57 -14.14
N GLN A 141 -11.21 21.31 -13.12
CA GLN A 141 -10.99 22.75 -13.06
C GLN A 141 -9.50 23.11 -13.00
N LEU A 142 -8.75 22.43 -12.14
CA LEU A 142 -7.34 22.72 -11.85
C LEU A 142 -6.38 22.18 -12.91
N TYR A 143 -6.56 20.93 -13.34
CA TYR A 143 -5.57 20.24 -14.17
C TYR A 143 -6.02 20.00 -15.60
N LYS A 144 -7.30 20.20 -15.92
CA LYS A 144 -7.93 19.99 -17.25
C LYS A 144 -7.98 18.53 -17.71
N SER A 145 -6.89 17.77 -17.59
CA SER A 145 -6.82 16.34 -17.96
C SER A 145 -6.14 15.49 -16.89
N PRO A 146 -6.43 14.17 -16.85
CA PRO A 146 -5.72 13.26 -15.96
C PRO A 146 -4.21 13.21 -16.17
N ASP A 147 -3.72 13.28 -17.40
CA ASP A 147 -2.28 13.26 -17.68
C ASP A 147 -1.56 14.45 -17.05
N HIS A 148 -2.17 15.64 -17.13
CA HIS A 148 -1.62 16.85 -16.52
C HIS A 148 -1.59 16.76 -14.99
N PHE A 149 -2.60 16.11 -14.41
CA PHE A 149 -2.63 15.81 -12.98
C PHE A 149 -1.57 14.78 -12.58
N MET A 150 -1.43 13.68 -13.32
CA MET A 150 -0.43 12.65 -13.01
C MET A 150 1.01 13.16 -13.15
N ALA A 151 1.25 14.07 -14.11
CA ALA A 151 2.52 14.77 -14.25
C ALA A 151 2.83 15.63 -13.00
N SER A 152 1.82 16.19 -12.34
CA SER A 152 2.00 17.01 -11.14
C SER A 152 2.43 16.21 -9.91
N TRP A 153 2.30 14.88 -9.91
CA TRP A 153 2.75 14.05 -8.78
C TRP A 153 4.26 14.08 -8.59
N LYS A 154 5.00 14.48 -9.63
CA LYS A 154 6.46 14.55 -9.65
C LYS A 154 7.00 15.99 -9.62
N ASN A 155 6.12 16.99 -9.74
CA ASN A 155 6.51 18.39 -9.84
C ASN A 155 5.83 19.24 -8.75
N PRO A 156 6.57 19.72 -7.74
CA PRO A 156 6.02 20.50 -6.64
C PRO A 156 5.51 21.89 -7.06
N ASP A 157 5.87 22.39 -8.26
CA ASP A 157 5.56 23.75 -8.71
C ASP A 157 4.18 23.89 -9.39
N LEU A 158 3.46 22.80 -9.62
CA LEU A 158 2.07 22.82 -10.09
C LEU A 158 1.11 23.03 -8.92
N PRO A 159 -0.01 23.75 -9.11
CA PRO A 159 -0.92 24.11 -8.02
C PRO A 159 -1.37 22.87 -7.26
N GLN A 160 -0.89 22.74 -6.01
CA GLN A 160 -1.43 21.80 -5.04
C GLN A 160 -2.77 22.36 -4.52
N SER A 161 -3.72 21.47 -4.24
CA SER A 161 -5.11 21.83 -3.92
C SER A 161 -5.23 22.91 -2.80
N PRO A 162 -5.90 24.07 -3.02
CA PRO A 162 -6.10 25.07 -1.97
C PRO A 162 -7.04 24.58 -0.84
N GLY A 163 -6.49 24.36 0.36
CA GLY A 163 -7.22 23.85 1.52
C GLY A 163 -6.54 22.69 2.25
N TYR A 164 -5.37 22.25 1.77
CA TYR A 164 -4.48 21.40 2.53
C TYR A 164 -3.48 22.26 3.31
N THR A 165 -3.62 22.29 4.63
CA THR A 165 -2.50 22.60 5.52
C THR A 165 -1.75 21.30 5.78
N PRO A 166 -0.47 21.20 5.41
CA PRO A 166 0.33 20.05 5.77
C PRO A 166 0.35 19.90 7.29
N LYS A 167 -0.24 18.84 7.84
CA LYS A 167 0.12 18.39 9.19
C LYS A 167 1.61 17.98 9.18
N PRO A 168 2.32 17.87 10.31
CA PRO A 168 3.68 17.34 10.35
C PRO A 168 3.82 15.92 9.74
N SER A 169 2.70 15.22 9.56
CA SER A 169 2.55 13.95 8.84
C SER A 169 2.38 14.07 7.31
N ASP A 170 2.36 15.30 6.80
CA ASP A 170 1.75 15.69 5.53
C ASP A 170 2.62 16.72 4.76
N THR A 171 3.74 17.18 5.33
CA THR A 171 4.78 17.87 4.56
C THR A 171 5.33 16.90 3.50
N PRO A 172 5.56 17.33 2.24
CA PRO A 172 6.40 16.57 1.34
C PRO A 172 7.73 16.44 2.04
N VAL A 173 8.07 15.21 2.46
CA VAL A 173 9.42 14.94 2.93
C VAL A 173 10.32 15.42 1.80
N LYS A 174 11.06 16.51 2.02
CA LYS A 174 12.28 16.78 1.23
C LYS A 174 13.18 15.60 1.52
N ASN A 175 13.01 14.56 0.73
CA ASN A 175 13.93 13.47 0.58
C ASN A 175 13.90 13.13 -0.90
N THR A 176 14.89 13.68 -1.60
CA THR A 176 15.87 12.86 -2.30
C THR A 176 16.22 11.61 -1.46
N ALA A 177 15.29 10.67 -1.34
CA ALA A 177 15.55 9.31 -0.90
C ALA A 177 14.74 8.42 -1.83
N ALA A 178 15.46 7.79 -2.75
CA ALA A 178 14.95 6.65 -3.49
C ALA A 178 14.15 5.74 -2.55
N VAL A 179 13.06 5.15 -3.06
CA VAL A 179 12.43 3.97 -2.45
C VAL A 179 13.54 3.10 -1.86
N TYR A 180 13.45 2.67 -0.61
CA TYR A 180 14.51 1.89 0.03
C TYR A 180 14.62 0.53 -0.65
N THR A 181 15.34 0.51 -1.77
CA THR A 181 15.37 -0.62 -2.69
C THR A 181 16.14 -1.76 -2.05
N LYS A 182 15.94 -2.98 -2.58
CA LYS A 182 16.78 -4.12 -2.22
C LYS A 182 18.27 -3.80 -2.44
N LYS A 183 18.61 -3.07 -3.51
CA LYS A 183 19.99 -2.65 -3.80
C LYS A 183 20.54 -1.71 -2.72
N GLN A 184 19.76 -0.71 -2.30
CA GLN A 184 20.16 0.18 -1.21
C GLN A 184 20.30 -0.56 0.12
N PHE A 185 19.39 -1.50 0.41
CA PHE A 185 19.51 -2.37 1.57
C PHE A 185 20.81 -3.17 1.58
N ILE A 186 21.21 -3.74 0.45
CA ILE A 186 22.46 -4.50 0.34
C ILE A 186 23.67 -3.58 0.58
N LEU A 187 23.70 -2.40 -0.05
CA LEU A 187 24.77 -1.41 0.14
C LEU A 187 24.94 -1.01 1.62
N ASP A 188 23.82 -0.74 2.30
CA ASP A 188 23.84 -0.36 3.72
C ASP A 188 24.30 -1.52 4.61
N VAL A 189 23.83 -2.76 4.34
CA VAL A 189 24.25 -3.94 5.09
C VAL A 189 25.75 -4.18 4.92
N GLN A 190 26.27 -4.12 3.69
CA GLN A 190 27.69 -4.26 3.39
C GLN A 190 28.51 -3.23 4.17
N SER A 191 28.10 -1.96 4.12
CA SER A 191 28.76 -0.86 4.84
C SER A 191 28.75 -1.06 6.36
N CYS A 192 27.64 -1.52 6.93
CA CYS A 192 27.51 -1.74 8.38
C CYS A 192 28.20 -3.01 8.89
N THR A 193 28.53 -3.96 8.01
CA THR A 193 29.10 -5.27 8.40
C THR A 193 30.53 -5.47 7.94
N GLY A 194 31.13 -4.45 7.29
CA GLY A 194 32.52 -4.49 6.85
C GLY A 194 32.74 -5.27 5.54
N SER A 195 31.72 -5.42 4.71
CA SER A 195 31.87 -5.96 3.34
C SER A 195 32.08 -4.84 2.34
N LYS A 196 32.62 -5.14 1.15
CA LYS A 196 32.68 -4.17 0.04
C LYS A 196 31.25 -3.70 -0.36
N PRO A 197 30.94 -2.39 -0.31
CA PRO A 197 29.62 -1.86 -0.69
C PRO A 197 29.40 -1.79 -2.21
N ASP A 198 29.18 -2.93 -2.86
CA ASP A 198 28.92 -3.01 -4.31
C ASP A 198 27.42 -3.17 -4.66
N GLY A 199 26.57 -3.38 -3.66
CA GLY A 199 25.12 -3.57 -3.83
C GLY A 199 24.72 -4.94 -4.36
N ILE A 200 25.65 -5.89 -4.40
CA ILE A 200 25.47 -7.27 -4.85
C ILE A 200 25.65 -8.22 -3.65
N ALA A 201 24.59 -8.89 -3.24
CA ALA A 201 24.67 -9.83 -2.12
C ALA A 201 25.36 -11.13 -2.53
N GLY A 202 26.56 -11.39 -2.00
CA GLY A 202 27.36 -12.59 -2.27
C GLY A 202 27.82 -13.32 -1.00
N LYS A 203 28.79 -14.24 -1.16
CA LYS A 203 29.39 -15.01 -0.06
C LYS A 203 30.02 -14.12 1.02
N GLU A 204 30.65 -13.02 0.61
CA GLU A 204 31.23 -12.03 1.52
C GLU A 204 30.12 -11.34 2.34
N THR A 205 29.13 -10.76 1.67
CA THR A 205 28.00 -10.07 2.31
C THR A 205 27.31 -10.97 3.34
N ILE A 206 26.96 -12.21 2.98
CA ILE A 206 26.32 -13.14 3.91
C ILE A 206 27.29 -13.57 5.04
N GLY A 207 28.57 -13.78 4.71
CA GLY A 207 29.62 -14.20 5.66
C GLY A 207 29.85 -13.21 6.79
N ASN A 208 29.70 -11.92 6.49
CA ASN A 208 29.87 -10.81 7.42
C ASN A 208 28.60 -10.41 8.19
N THR A 209 27.43 -10.98 7.84
CA THR A 209 26.20 -10.72 8.62
C THR A 209 26.36 -11.15 10.07
N VAL A 210 25.82 -10.34 10.98
CA VAL A 210 25.83 -10.59 12.43
C VAL A 210 24.45 -11.07 12.91
N THR A 211 24.42 -11.76 14.04
CA THR A 211 23.15 -12.10 14.70
C THR A 211 22.58 -10.86 15.38
N ILE A 212 21.32 -10.52 15.11
CA ILE A 212 20.63 -9.37 15.73
C ILE A 212 19.30 -9.78 16.36
N SER A 213 19.03 -9.33 17.58
CA SER A 213 17.78 -9.54 18.32
C SER A 213 17.63 -8.51 19.44
N ALA A 214 16.57 -8.62 20.24
CA ALA A 214 16.39 -7.81 21.45
C ALA A 214 17.52 -7.99 22.48
N TRP A 215 18.25 -9.11 22.41
CA TRP A 215 19.26 -9.49 23.40
C TRP A 215 20.68 -9.53 22.84
N LYS A 216 20.84 -9.58 21.51
CA LYS A 216 22.15 -9.67 20.84
C LYS A 216 22.29 -8.58 19.79
N ASN A 217 23.39 -7.85 19.85
CA ASN A 217 23.68 -6.76 18.89
C ASN A 217 22.52 -5.76 18.75
N ARG A 218 21.81 -5.49 19.85
CA ARG A 218 20.54 -4.75 19.89
C ARG A 218 20.61 -3.36 19.25
N LYS A 219 21.78 -2.72 19.29
CA LYS A 219 22.04 -1.37 18.74
C LYS A 219 23.08 -1.38 17.61
N HIS A 220 23.34 -2.54 17.00
CA HIS A 220 24.32 -2.62 15.92
C HIS A 220 23.88 -1.74 14.74
N PRO A 221 24.80 -1.06 14.02
CA PRO A 221 24.42 -0.15 12.92
C PRO A 221 23.51 -0.78 11.86
N VAL A 222 23.63 -2.09 11.65
CA VAL A 222 22.79 -2.87 10.72
C VAL A 222 21.30 -2.96 11.13
N ILE A 223 20.92 -2.58 12.36
CA ILE A 223 19.52 -2.58 12.79
C ILE A 223 18.69 -1.61 11.95
N THR A 224 19.19 -0.39 11.73
CA THR A 224 18.50 0.65 10.94
C THR A 224 18.16 0.18 9.51
N PRO A 225 19.09 -0.36 8.71
CA PRO A 225 18.77 -0.86 7.37
C PRO A 225 17.81 -2.05 7.39
N VAL A 226 17.91 -2.93 8.39
CA VAL A 226 16.96 -4.04 8.57
C VAL A 226 15.56 -3.53 8.91
N GLN A 227 15.44 -2.54 9.80
CA GLN A 227 14.17 -1.91 10.12
C GLN A 227 13.53 -1.26 8.88
N LYS A 228 14.31 -0.49 8.11
CA LYS A 228 13.87 0.09 6.83
C LYS A 228 13.41 -0.99 5.84
N ARG A 229 14.15 -2.10 5.74
CA ARG A 229 13.82 -3.23 4.87
C ARG A 229 12.53 -3.93 5.30
N LEU A 230 12.38 -4.27 6.58
CA LEU A 230 11.18 -4.89 7.13
C LEU A 230 9.95 -3.99 6.96
N ASN A 231 10.09 -2.68 7.22
CA ASN A 231 9.03 -1.71 6.97
C ASN A 231 8.62 -1.66 5.49
N THR A 232 9.61 -1.61 4.58
CA THR A 232 9.36 -1.62 3.13
C THR A 232 8.67 -2.91 2.67
N LEU A 233 8.95 -4.04 3.33
CA LEU A 233 8.31 -5.33 3.09
C LEU A 233 6.96 -5.48 3.81
N GLY A 234 6.47 -4.45 4.51
CA GLY A 234 5.17 -4.46 5.19
C GLY A 234 5.16 -5.12 6.57
N PHE A 235 6.32 -5.44 7.15
CA PHE A 235 6.42 -6.10 8.46
C PHE A 235 6.46 -5.13 9.64
N HIS A 236 6.56 -3.82 9.39
CA HIS A 236 6.37 -2.71 10.34
C HIS A 236 7.00 -2.90 11.73
N CYS A 237 8.27 -2.57 11.86
CA CYS A 237 9.00 -2.55 13.12
C CYS A 237 8.97 -1.19 13.85
N GLY A 238 8.17 -0.23 13.39
CA GLY A 238 8.16 1.15 13.89
C GLY A 238 9.23 2.02 13.20
N THR A 239 9.57 3.15 13.81
CA THR A 239 10.64 4.04 13.34
C THR A 239 11.96 3.26 13.23
N ALA A 240 12.74 3.53 12.18
CA ALA A 240 14.08 2.95 12.04
C ALA A 240 15.07 3.67 12.98
N ASP A 241 14.91 3.42 14.27
CA ASP A 241 15.64 4.05 15.38
C ASP A 241 16.98 3.37 15.72
N GLY A 242 17.33 2.29 14.99
CA GLY A 242 18.56 1.54 15.23
C GLY A 242 18.51 0.65 16.47
N ILE A 243 17.32 0.42 17.06
CA ILE A 243 17.14 -0.40 18.26
C ILE A 243 16.26 -1.61 17.94
N ALA A 244 16.78 -2.81 18.19
CA ALA A 244 15.98 -4.03 18.21
C ALA A 244 15.08 -4.07 19.47
N GLY A 245 13.99 -3.29 19.46
CA GLY A 245 12.97 -3.27 20.51
C GLY A 245 11.80 -4.22 20.24
N PRO A 246 10.75 -4.20 21.07
CA PRO A 246 9.60 -5.10 20.94
C PRO A 246 8.92 -5.06 19.56
N LYS A 247 8.84 -3.89 18.92
CA LYS A 247 8.27 -3.75 17.56
C LYS A 247 9.16 -4.39 16.50
N PHE A 248 10.48 -4.29 16.64
CA PHE A 248 11.45 -5.02 15.81
C PHE A 248 11.28 -6.53 15.97
N THR A 249 11.26 -7.02 17.21
CA THR A 249 11.03 -8.45 17.51
C THR A 249 9.73 -8.95 16.89
N ALA A 250 8.64 -8.19 17.03
CA ALA A 250 7.35 -8.55 16.44
C ALA A 250 7.38 -8.58 14.90
N ALA A 251 8.08 -7.64 14.27
CA ALA A 251 8.26 -7.62 12.81
C ALA A 251 9.09 -8.82 12.32
N VAL A 252 10.16 -9.17 13.05
CA VAL A 252 10.96 -10.36 12.77
C VAL A 252 10.12 -11.63 12.90
N ASN A 253 9.33 -11.75 13.98
CA ASN A 253 8.44 -12.90 14.19
C ASN A 253 7.44 -13.09 13.05
N ARG A 254 6.81 -11.98 12.60
CA ARG A 254 5.88 -12.00 11.46
C ARG A 254 6.59 -12.39 10.16
N TYR A 255 7.81 -11.92 9.94
CA TYR A 255 8.58 -12.29 8.75
C TYR A 255 8.93 -13.78 8.75
N GLN A 256 9.42 -14.28 9.87
CA GLN A 256 9.75 -15.70 10.05
C GLN A 256 8.54 -16.61 9.83
N SER A 257 7.37 -16.27 10.37
CA SER A 257 6.15 -17.05 10.19
C SER A 257 5.59 -16.94 8.77
N ASN A 258 5.43 -15.71 8.26
CA ASN A 258 4.63 -15.47 7.05
C ASN A 258 5.43 -15.75 5.77
N VAL A 259 6.73 -15.42 5.76
CA VAL A 259 7.60 -15.55 4.59
C VAL A 259 8.41 -16.83 4.65
N LEU A 260 9.07 -17.10 5.78
CA LEU A 260 10.03 -18.21 5.86
C LEU A 260 9.42 -19.53 6.33
N LYS A 261 8.16 -19.51 6.78
CA LYS A 261 7.41 -20.64 7.33
C LYS A 261 8.16 -21.35 8.47
N TYR A 262 8.77 -20.58 9.37
CA TYR A 262 9.41 -21.15 10.55
C TYR A 262 8.36 -21.85 11.43
N ARG A 263 8.70 -23.03 11.98
CA ARG A 263 7.83 -23.74 12.94
C ARG A 263 7.68 -22.98 14.25
N THR A 264 8.73 -22.27 14.66
CA THR A 264 8.76 -21.43 15.85
C THR A 264 9.50 -20.15 15.51
N SER A 265 8.84 -19.01 15.69
CA SER A 265 9.48 -17.69 15.55
C SER A 265 10.18 -17.31 16.85
N ASP A 266 11.39 -16.79 16.76
CA ASP A 266 12.28 -16.49 17.90
C ASP A 266 12.67 -15.00 18.00
N GLY A 267 12.29 -14.20 17.00
CA GLY A 267 12.57 -12.76 16.98
C GLY A 267 14.04 -12.43 16.73
N GLU A 268 14.83 -13.42 16.31
CA GLU A 268 16.25 -13.29 16.01
C GLU A 268 16.54 -13.43 14.51
N ILE A 269 17.41 -12.57 14.00
CA ILE A 269 17.99 -12.73 12.66
C ILE A 269 19.40 -13.30 12.83
N THR A 270 19.51 -14.63 12.87
CA THR A 270 20.78 -15.34 13.09
C THR A 270 21.74 -15.18 11.92
N ALA A 271 22.99 -14.82 12.20
CA ALA A 271 24.08 -14.66 11.22
C ALA A 271 24.13 -15.79 10.19
N ARG A 272 24.27 -15.44 8.90
CA ARG A 272 24.44 -16.37 7.77
C ARG A 272 23.23 -17.29 7.47
N LYS A 273 22.15 -17.22 8.26
CA LYS A 273 21.00 -18.13 8.14
C LYS A 273 19.92 -17.63 7.15
N LYS A 274 18.85 -18.41 7.06
CA LYS A 274 17.77 -18.29 6.06
C LYS A 274 17.15 -16.89 6.01
N MET A 275 16.92 -16.25 7.15
CA MET A 275 16.34 -14.90 7.15
C MET A 275 17.24 -13.83 6.55
N TRP A 276 18.55 -13.84 6.87
CA TRP A 276 19.51 -12.94 6.19
C TRP A 276 19.52 -13.18 4.69
N LYS A 277 19.60 -14.45 4.27
CA LYS A 277 19.56 -14.81 2.85
C LYS A 277 18.29 -14.29 2.16
N SER A 278 17.13 -14.39 2.79
CA SER A 278 15.87 -13.91 2.22
C SER A 278 15.79 -12.38 2.16
N LEU A 279 16.21 -11.66 3.21
CA LEU A 279 16.21 -10.20 3.20
C LEU A 279 17.16 -9.63 2.12
N LEU A 280 18.31 -10.28 1.94
CA LEU A 280 19.29 -10.01 0.87
C LEU A 280 18.83 -10.54 -0.50
N GLY A 281 17.72 -11.30 -0.54
CA GLY A 281 17.14 -11.98 -1.70
C GLY A 281 18.14 -12.85 -2.44
N MET A 282 18.82 -13.71 -1.68
CA MET A 282 19.69 -14.80 -2.10
C MET A 282 18.96 -16.16 -2.12
N ILE A 283 17.69 -16.17 -1.74
CA ILE A 283 16.75 -17.29 -1.80
C ILE A 283 15.36 -16.77 -2.17
#